data_AF-A0A0F9PGH3-F1
#
_entry.id   AF-A0A0F9PGH3-F1
#
_cell.length_a   1.000
_cell.length_b   1.000
_cell.length_c   1.000
_cell.angle_alpha   90.00
_cell.angle_beta   90.00
_cell.angle_gamma   90.00
#
_symmetry.space_group_name_H-M   'P 1'
#
loop_
_entity.id
_entity.type
_entity.pdbx_description
1 polymer ?
#
loop_
_entity_poly.entity_id
_entity_poly.type
_entity_poly.pdbx_seq_one_letter_code
_entity_poly.pdbx_strand_id
1 'polypeptide(L)'
;GSLYPTNFRELEKYQYGGFCIVSGDIDIESHSSDFKVKFIPIKPIEILSLVIDCTNKTVIESLEHIEQKISGISAEDKIVTVRIIGSLTAGRTYEIKTNEITTQLRNKGALDVLINKNALTSKEYTPISVVVGKTNEEIEKIFSYPSNLL
;
A
#
# COMPACT_ATOMS: atom_id res chain seq x y z
N GLY A 1 -15.20 -0.87 16.75
CA GLY A 1 -14.30 -0.61 15.60
C GLY A 1 -15.01 0.31 14.62
N SER A 2 -14.39 0.63 13.49
CA SER A 2 -15.06 1.39 12.42
C SER A 2 -16.17 0.55 11.77
N LEU A 3 -17.25 1.20 11.32
CA LEU A 3 -18.29 0.57 10.51
C LEU A 3 -17.80 0.26 9.09
N TYR A 4 -16.82 1.02 8.61
CA TYR A 4 -16.17 0.80 7.32
C TYR A 4 -14.72 1.33 7.33
N PRO A 5 -13.75 0.59 6.76
CA PRO A 5 -12.36 1.06 6.66
C PRO A 5 -12.23 2.32 5.79
N THR A 6 -11.47 3.34 6.25
CA THR A 6 -11.46 4.65 5.57
C THR A 6 -10.12 5.05 4.95
N ASN A 7 -9.07 4.26 5.16
CA ASN A 7 -7.74 4.53 4.60
C ASN A 7 -7.12 3.26 4.03
N PHE A 8 -6.05 3.41 3.22
CA PHE A 8 -5.36 2.29 2.57
C PHE A 8 -5.05 1.13 3.53
N ARG A 9 -4.50 1.43 4.71
CA ARG A 9 -4.07 0.42 5.68
C ARG A 9 -5.25 -0.37 6.23
N GLU A 10 -6.35 0.31 6.53
CA GLU A 10 -7.56 -0.34 7.03
C GLU A 10 -8.28 -1.12 5.95
N LEU A 11 -8.35 -0.58 4.73
CA LEU A 11 -8.95 -1.27 3.58
C LEU A 11 -8.20 -2.57 3.32
N GLU A 12 -6.87 -2.50 3.22
CA GLU A 12 -6.02 -3.68 3.01
C GLU A 12 -6.13 -4.69 4.16
N LYS A 13 -6.13 -4.26 5.42
CA LYS A 13 -6.09 -5.18 6.57
C LYS A 13 -7.45 -5.76 6.93
N TYR A 14 -8.49 -4.94 6.97
CA TYR A 14 -9.77 -5.30 7.54
C TYR A 14 -10.82 -5.61 6.47
N GLN A 15 -10.73 -4.96 5.29
CA GLN A 15 -11.61 -5.13 4.13
C GLN A 15 -13.07 -4.71 4.37
N TYR A 16 -13.58 -4.86 5.59
CA TYR A 16 -14.92 -4.50 6.02
C TYR A 16 -14.94 -4.14 7.50
N GLY A 17 -15.97 -3.41 7.91
CA GLY A 17 -16.24 -3.11 9.31
C GLY A 17 -17.44 -3.90 9.83
N GLY A 18 -17.99 -3.44 10.95
CA GLY A 18 -19.17 -4.04 11.53
C GLY A 18 -19.41 -3.56 12.95
N PHE A 19 -20.44 -4.12 13.58
CA PHE A 19 -20.83 -3.79 14.95
C PHE A 19 -21.15 -5.06 15.73
N CYS A 20 -21.22 -4.95 17.06
CA CYS A 20 -21.61 -6.06 17.92
C CYS A 20 -23.04 -5.84 18.42
N ILE A 21 -23.84 -6.89 18.42
CA ILE A 21 -25.09 -6.97 19.16
C ILE A 21 -24.79 -7.76 20.44
N VAL A 22 -25.10 -7.18 21.59
CA VAL A 22 -25.01 -7.84 22.89
C VAL A 22 -26.42 -8.15 23.35
N SER A 23 -26.67 -9.40 23.70
CA SER A 23 -27.98 -9.88 24.15
C SER A 23 -27.80 -10.75 25.39
N GLY A 24 -28.65 -10.60 26.38
CA GLY A 24 -28.59 -11.39 27.60
C GLY A 24 -29.43 -10.77 28.69
N ASP A 25 -29.55 -11.50 29.80
CA ASP A 25 -30.31 -11.08 30.95
C ASP A 25 -29.36 -10.66 32.07
N ILE A 26 -29.79 -9.64 32.82
CA ILE A 26 -29.14 -9.20 34.04
C ILE A 26 -30.02 -9.64 35.19
N ASP A 27 -29.49 -10.50 36.04
CA ASP A 27 -30.14 -10.85 37.29
C ASP A 27 -29.55 -10.01 38.42
N ILE A 28 -30.38 -9.10 38.95
CA ILE A 28 -30.00 -8.13 39.98
C ILE A 28 -29.87 -8.82 41.35
N GLU A 29 -30.65 -9.87 41.62
CA GLU A 29 -30.63 -10.55 42.91
C GLU A 29 -29.40 -11.45 43.03
N SER A 30 -29.14 -12.26 42.00
CA SER A 30 -27.97 -13.16 41.98
C SER A 30 -26.65 -12.47 41.61
N HIS A 31 -26.68 -11.18 41.28
CA HIS A 31 -25.52 -10.41 40.78
C HIS A 31 -24.82 -11.12 39.61
N SER A 32 -25.59 -11.79 38.77
CA SER A 32 -25.08 -12.56 37.63
C SER A 32 -25.61 -12.01 36.31
N SER A 33 -24.85 -12.22 35.24
CA SER A 33 -25.25 -11.80 33.90
C SER A 33 -24.76 -12.82 32.88
N ASP A 34 -25.66 -13.26 31.98
CA ASP A 34 -25.32 -14.12 30.85
C ASP A 34 -25.42 -13.33 29.55
N PHE A 35 -24.35 -12.61 29.21
CA PHE A 35 -24.28 -11.85 27.97
C PHE A 35 -23.67 -12.67 26.84
N LYS A 36 -24.36 -12.67 25.70
CA LYS A 36 -23.89 -13.19 24.42
C LYS A 36 -23.57 -12.03 23.50
N VAL A 37 -22.38 -12.06 22.91
CA VAL A 37 -21.92 -11.04 21.97
C VAL A 37 -21.87 -11.64 20.57
N LYS A 38 -22.56 -11.00 19.62
CA LYS A 38 -22.57 -11.38 18.21
C LYS A 38 -22.05 -10.24 17.35
N PHE A 39 -20.95 -10.47 16.63
CA PHE A 39 -20.45 -9.51 15.63
C PHE A 39 -21.24 -9.64 14.32
N ILE A 40 -21.65 -8.49 13.78
CA ILE A 40 -22.39 -8.35 12.52
C ILE A 40 -21.50 -7.58 11.53
N PRO A 41 -20.97 -8.24 10.48
CA PRO A 41 -20.12 -7.58 9.50
C PRO A 41 -20.94 -6.71 8.53
N ILE A 42 -20.36 -5.59 8.09
CA ILE A 42 -20.91 -4.68 7.08
C ILE A 42 -19.97 -4.66 5.88
N LYS A 43 -20.41 -5.24 4.75
CA LYS A 43 -19.61 -5.43 3.52
C LYS A 43 -20.28 -4.78 2.30
N PRO A 44 -20.31 -3.43 2.20
CA PRO A 44 -21.04 -2.74 1.15
C PRO A 44 -20.34 -2.81 -0.22
N ILE A 45 -19.01 -2.88 -0.22
CA ILE A 45 -18.17 -2.93 -1.42
C ILE A 45 -17.08 -3.96 -1.18
N GLU A 46 -16.77 -4.76 -2.19
CA GLU A 46 -15.65 -5.70 -2.15
C GLU A 46 -14.32 -4.95 -2.33
N ILE A 47 -13.34 -5.31 -1.51
CA ILE A 47 -11.99 -4.77 -1.59
C ILE A 47 -11.08 -5.80 -2.25
N LEU A 48 -10.33 -5.39 -3.26
CA LEU A 48 -9.33 -6.21 -3.93
C LEU A 48 -7.93 -5.68 -3.59
N SER A 49 -7.19 -6.42 -2.77
CA SER A 49 -5.84 -6.04 -2.37
C SER A 49 -4.76 -6.78 -3.15
N LEU A 50 -3.90 -6.03 -3.82
CA LEU A 50 -2.75 -6.52 -4.55
C LEU A 50 -1.46 -6.10 -3.85
N VAL A 51 -0.55 -7.06 -3.69
CA VAL A 51 0.84 -6.80 -3.29
C VAL A 51 1.75 -7.21 -4.44
N ILE A 52 2.55 -6.28 -4.92
CA ILE A 52 3.47 -6.48 -6.05
C ILE A 52 4.89 -6.26 -5.55
N ASP A 53 5.67 -7.34 -5.56
CA ASP A 53 7.07 -7.32 -5.14
C ASP A 53 8.02 -7.16 -6.34
N CYS A 54 8.70 -6.02 -6.36
CA CYS A 54 9.68 -5.62 -7.36
C CYS A 54 11.12 -5.93 -6.92
N THR A 55 11.32 -6.71 -5.85
CA THR A 55 12.65 -7.11 -5.39
C THR A 55 13.41 -7.85 -6.48
N ASN A 56 14.67 -7.46 -6.66
CA ASN A 56 15.60 -8.01 -7.63
C ASN A 56 15.14 -7.88 -9.10
N LYS A 57 14.30 -6.89 -9.40
CA LYS A 57 13.88 -6.54 -10.76
C LYS A 57 14.39 -5.16 -11.14
N THR A 58 14.67 -4.96 -12.41
CA THR A 58 14.83 -3.64 -13.00
C THR A 58 13.48 -2.92 -13.04
N VAL A 59 13.49 -1.62 -13.32
CA VAL A 59 12.25 -0.85 -13.53
C VAL A 59 11.40 -1.42 -14.67
N ILE A 60 12.02 -1.88 -15.76
CA ILE A 60 11.33 -2.44 -16.94
C ILE A 60 10.64 -3.75 -16.56
N GLU A 61 11.37 -4.69 -15.96
CA GLU A 61 10.81 -5.96 -15.47
C GLU A 61 9.71 -5.74 -14.42
N SER A 62 9.83 -4.68 -13.61
CA SER A 62 8.82 -4.32 -12.62
C SER A 62 7.54 -3.81 -13.27
N LEU A 63 7.64 -2.98 -14.32
CA LEU A 63 6.49 -2.52 -15.08
C LEU A 63 5.77 -3.68 -15.77
N GLU A 64 6.52 -4.60 -16.39
CA GLU A 64 5.97 -5.81 -16.98
C GLU A 64 5.28 -6.69 -15.93
N HIS A 65 5.90 -6.88 -14.76
CA HIS A 65 5.31 -7.65 -13.67
C HIS A 65 4.03 -6.98 -13.12
N ILE A 66 4.02 -5.66 -12.99
CA ILE A 66 2.82 -4.89 -12.61
C ILE A 66 1.72 -5.12 -13.66
N GLU A 67 2.03 -4.98 -14.94
CA GLU A 67 1.09 -5.18 -16.05
C GLU A 67 0.50 -6.59 -16.04
N GLN A 68 1.33 -7.63 -15.85
CA GLN A 68 0.87 -9.00 -15.73
C GLN A 68 -0.09 -9.21 -14.55
N LYS A 69 0.17 -8.56 -13.41
CA LYS A 69 -0.70 -8.66 -12.23
C LYS A 69 -2.03 -7.94 -12.42
N ILE A 70 -2.03 -6.76 -13.03
CA ILE A 70 -3.26 -5.97 -13.22
C ILE A 70 -4.10 -6.45 -14.40
N SER A 71 -3.47 -6.98 -15.45
CA SER A 71 -4.17 -7.54 -16.62
C SER A 71 -5.03 -8.75 -16.26
N GLY A 72 -4.56 -9.62 -15.35
CA GLY A 72 -5.24 -10.84 -14.94
C GLY A 72 -6.39 -10.70 -13.93
N ILE A 73 -6.69 -9.48 -13.44
CA ILE A 73 -7.73 -9.29 -12.41
C ILE A 73 -9.03 -8.69 -12.95
N SER A 74 -10.13 -9.05 -12.28
CA SER A 74 -11.44 -8.38 -12.41
C SER A 74 -11.56 -7.31 -11.32
N ALA A 75 -11.59 -6.05 -11.75
CA ALA A 75 -11.67 -4.87 -10.87
C ALA A 75 -13.08 -4.27 -10.79
N GLU A 76 -14.02 -4.79 -11.57
CA GLU A 76 -15.38 -4.28 -11.71
C GLU A 76 -16.11 -4.25 -10.36
N ASP A 77 -16.71 -3.10 -10.04
CA ASP A 77 -17.45 -2.83 -8.81
C ASP A 77 -16.66 -3.01 -7.49
N LYS A 78 -15.33 -2.92 -7.58
CA LYS A 78 -14.43 -3.09 -6.43
C LYS A 78 -13.63 -1.83 -6.12
N ILE A 79 -13.23 -1.69 -4.86
CA ILE A 79 -12.14 -0.78 -4.48
C ILE A 79 -10.84 -1.59 -4.53
N VAL A 80 -9.87 -1.11 -5.30
CA VAL A 80 -8.59 -1.80 -5.48
C VAL A 80 -7.50 -1.10 -4.68
N THR A 81 -6.80 -1.85 -3.82
CA THR A 81 -5.60 -1.35 -3.14
C THR A 81 -4.37 -2.02 -3.74
N VAL A 82 -3.41 -1.25 -4.23
CA VAL A 82 -2.15 -1.78 -4.78
C VAL A 82 -0.99 -1.35 -3.91
N ARG A 83 -0.28 -2.31 -3.32
CA ARG A 83 0.96 -2.10 -2.59
C ARG A 83 2.14 -2.54 -3.46
N ILE A 84 3.01 -1.60 -3.80
CA ILE A 84 4.23 -1.86 -4.56
C ILE A 84 5.40 -1.79 -3.59
N ILE A 85 6.16 -2.88 -3.46
CA ILE A 85 7.25 -3.02 -2.50
C ILE A 85 8.52 -3.54 -3.18
N GLY A 86 9.62 -3.50 -2.43
CA GLY A 86 10.86 -4.18 -2.79
C GLY A 86 12.00 -3.24 -3.11
N SER A 87 13.05 -3.78 -3.70
CA SER A 87 14.24 -3.03 -4.09
C SER A 87 14.63 -3.34 -5.53
N LEU A 88 14.57 -2.31 -6.38
CA LEU A 88 14.96 -2.40 -7.79
C LEU A 88 16.47 -2.63 -7.91
N THR A 89 16.88 -3.46 -8.86
CA THR A 89 18.30 -3.63 -9.22
C THR A 89 18.83 -2.48 -10.07
N ALA A 90 17.97 -1.92 -10.93
CA ALA A 90 18.29 -0.81 -11.83
C ALA A 90 17.05 0.04 -12.13
N GLY A 91 17.27 1.32 -12.47
CA GLY A 91 16.24 2.32 -12.75
C GLY A 91 15.68 3.03 -11.51
N ARG A 92 14.82 4.02 -11.75
CA ARG A 92 14.32 4.92 -10.70
C ARG A 92 12.87 4.64 -10.34
N THR A 93 12.55 4.67 -9.05
CA THR A 93 11.21 4.36 -8.54
C THR A 93 10.11 5.34 -9.00
N TYR A 94 10.47 6.54 -9.47
CA TYR A 94 9.50 7.49 -10.01
C TYR A 94 8.99 7.10 -11.40
N GLU A 95 9.73 6.29 -12.14
CA GLU A 95 9.36 5.81 -13.48
C GLU A 95 8.13 4.88 -13.42
N ILE A 96 7.92 4.22 -12.28
CA ILE A 96 6.67 3.53 -11.98
C ILE A 96 5.61 4.57 -11.59
N LYS A 97 4.83 4.99 -12.58
CA LYS A 97 3.80 6.01 -12.47
C LYS A 97 2.49 5.42 -11.95
N THR A 98 2.16 5.74 -10.71
CA THR A 98 0.92 5.28 -10.06
C THR A 98 -0.34 5.76 -10.80
N ASN A 99 -0.30 6.95 -11.41
CA ASN A 99 -1.44 7.49 -12.15
C ASN A 99 -1.82 6.63 -13.37
N GLU A 100 -0.84 6.02 -14.04
CA GLU A 100 -1.08 5.13 -15.19
C GLU A 100 -1.74 3.84 -14.71
N ILE A 101 -1.24 3.25 -13.62
CA ILE A 101 -1.83 2.05 -12.98
C ILE A 101 -3.27 2.34 -12.51
N THR A 102 -3.51 3.48 -11.86
CA THR A 102 -4.85 3.91 -11.44
C THR A 102 -5.79 4.02 -12.63
N THR A 103 -5.33 4.62 -13.74
CA THR A 103 -6.15 4.79 -14.95
C THR A 103 -6.52 3.43 -15.55
N GLN A 104 -5.55 2.51 -15.66
CA GLN A 104 -5.82 1.18 -16.17
C GLN A 104 -6.85 0.40 -15.33
N LEU A 105 -6.73 0.44 -14.00
CA LEU A 105 -7.64 -0.25 -13.09
C LEU A 105 -9.05 0.37 -13.12
N ARG A 106 -9.16 1.70 -13.22
CA ARG A 106 -10.45 2.38 -13.40
C ARG A 106 -11.10 2.04 -14.74
N ASN A 107 -10.32 1.95 -15.81
CA ASN A 107 -10.82 1.49 -17.12
C ASN A 107 -11.33 0.04 -17.08
N LYS A 108 -10.91 -0.76 -16.10
CA LYS A 108 -11.41 -2.11 -15.81
C LYS A 108 -12.61 -2.15 -14.85
N GLY A 109 -13.19 -1.01 -14.50
CA GLY A 109 -14.40 -0.93 -13.68
C GLY A 109 -14.16 -0.75 -12.16
N ALA A 110 -12.93 -0.47 -11.73
CA ALA A 110 -12.66 -0.16 -10.33
C ALA A 110 -13.41 1.12 -9.89
N LEU A 111 -14.17 1.03 -8.78
CA LEU A 111 -14.87 2.16 -8.18
C LEU A 111 -13.89 3.17 -7.59
N ASP A 112 -12.84 2.67 -6.93
CA ASP A 112 -11.72 3.49 -6.50
C ASP A 112 -10.42 2.69 -6.48
N VAL A 113 -9.29 3.41 -6.55
CA VAL A 113 -7.96 2.81 -6.57
C VAL A 113 -7.03 3.59 -5.66
N LEU A 114 -6.48 2.90 -4.66
CA LEU A 114 -5.47 3.46 -3.77
C LEU A 114 -4.16 2.72 -4.01
N ILE A 115 -3.07 3.46 -4.20
CA ILE A 115 -1.74 2.88 -4.45
C ILE A 115 -0.75 3.37 -3.40
N ASN A 116 0.01 2.43 -2.83
CA ASN A 116 1.11 2.72 -1.92
C ASN A 116 2.41 2.16 -2.51
N LYS A 117 3.37 3.05 -2.84
CA LYS A 117 4.72 2.67 -3.29
C LYS A 117 5.84 3.12 -2.34
N ASN A 118 5.51 3.48 -1.10
CA ASN A 118 6.47 4.07 -0.17
C ASN A 118 7.57 3.09 0.27
N ALA A 119 7.31 1.78 0.16
CA ALA A 119 8.25 0.72 0.49
C ALA A 119 9.03 0.20 -0.74
N LEU A 120 8.93 0.88 -1.88
CA LEU A 120 9.73 0.59 -3.06
C LEU A 120 11.00 1.46 -3.06
N THR A 121 12.15 0.81 -3.16
CA THR A 121 13.48 1.43 -3.19
C THR A 121 14.24 1.07 -4.47
N SER A 122 15.36 1.72 -4.75
CA SER A 122 16.26 1.34 -5.84
C SER A 122 17.70 1.29 -5.35
N LYS A 123 18.45 0.27 -5.76
CA LYS A 123 19.87 0.09 -5.42
C LYS A 123 20.80 1.06 -6.16
N GLU A 124 20.34 1.66 -7.26
CA GLU A 124 21.12 2.69 -7.99
C GLU A 124 21.28 3.99 -7.20
N TYR A 125 20.47 4.19 -6.15
CA TYR A 125 20.52 5.38 -5.33
C TYR A 125 20.77 5.00 -3.87
N THR A 126 22.03 5.04 -3.44
CA THR A 126 22.32 5.26 -2.02
C THR A 126 21.82 6.66 -1.67
N PRO A 127 20.96 6.82 -0.66
CA PRO A 127 20.53 8.14 -0.22
C PRO A 127 21.76 8.91 0.22
N ILE A 128 22.03 10.05 -0.42
CA ILE A 128 23.03 11.00 0.08
C ILE A 128 22.46 11.53 1.38
N SER A 129 22.98 11.07 2.51
CA SER A 129 22.72 11.67 3.81
C SER A 129 23.37 13.04 3.82
N VAL A 130 22.59 14.08 3.48
CA VAL A 130 23.02 15.46 3.65
C VAL A 130 23.09 15.69 5.17
N VAL A 131 24.30 15.61 5.72
CA VAL A 131 24.54 15.96 7.11
C VAL A 131 24.22 17.45 7.23
N VAL A 132 23.16 17.78 7.99
CA VAL A 132 22.79 19.17 8.29
C VAL A 132 23.99 19.84 8.97
N GLY A 133 24.56 20.85 8.32
CA GLY A 133 25.75 21.57 8.80
C GLY A 133 26.81 21.85 7.73
N LYS A 134 26.68 21.32 6.51
CA LYS A 134 27.61 21.59 5.41
C LYS A 134 27.17 22.78 4.54
N THR A 135 28.10 23.66 4.19
CA THR A 135 27.85 24.80 3.30
C THR A 135 27.70 24.34 1.84
N ASN A 136 27.09 25.17 0.99
CA ASN A 136 26.90 24.85 -0.44
C ASN A 136 28.22 24.47 -1.14
N GLU A 137 29.35 25.04 -0.74
CA GLU A 137 30.69 24.77 -1.28
C GLU A 137 31.19 23.35 -0.96
N GLU A 138 30.81 22.78 0.19
CA GLU A 138 31.20 21.42 0.56
C GLU A 138 30.38 20.36 -0.19
N ILE A 139 29.15 20.71 -0.54
CA ILE A 139 28.27 19.90 -1.37
C ILE A 139 28.80 19.86 -2.81
N GLU A 140 29.23 20.99 -3.36
CA GLU A 140 29.82 21.08 -4.71
C GLU A 140 31.11 20.25 -4.85
N LYS A 141 31.94 20.15 -3.81
CA LYS A 141 33.14 19.30 -3.82
C LYS A 141 32.83 17.80 -3.98
N ILE A 142 31.70 17.34 -3.45
CA ILE A 142 31.24 15.95 -3.60
C ILE A 142 30.82 15.69 -5.05
N PHE A 143 30.25 16.70 -5.72
CA PHE A 143 29.83 16.59 -7.13
C PHE A 143 30.98 16.72 -8.14
N SER A 144 32.07 17.40 -7.79
CA SER A 144 33.20 17.69 -8.69
C SER A 144 34.22 16.54 -8.83
N TYR A 145 34.27 15.61 -7.87
CA TYR A 145 35.17 14.43 -7.93
C TYR A 145 34.42 13.09 -7.94
N PRO A 146 33.69 12.74 -9.02
CA PRO A 146 33.45 11.33 -9.31
C PRO A 146 34.68 10.79 -10.06
N SER A 147 35.29 9.72 -9.55
CA SER A 147 36.41 8.95 -10.11
C SER A 147 37.78 9.26 -9.51
N ASN A 148 38.11 8.55 -8.42
CA ASN A 148 39.28 7.68 -8.34
C ASN A 148 39.34 7.13 -6.92
N LEU A 149 38.91 5.88 -6.73
CA LEU A 149 39.71 4.88 -6.05
C LEU A 149 39.10 3.49 -6.32
N LEU A 150 40.01 2.57 -6.62
CA LEU A 150 39.85 1.15 -6.95
C LEU A 150 38.99 0.36 -5.95
#